data_AF-X7XQ65-F1
#
_entry.id   AF-X7XQ65-F1
#
_cell.length_a   1.000
_cell.length_b   1.000
_cell.length_c   1.000
_cell.angle_alpha   90.00
_cell.angle_beta   90.00
_cell.angle_gamma   90.00
#
_symmetry.space_group_name_H-M   'P 1'
#
loop_
_entity.id
_entity.type
_entity.pdbx_description
1 polymer ?
#
loop_
_entity_poly.entity_id
_entity_poly.type
_entity_poly.pdbx_seq_one_letter_code
_entity_poly.pdbx_strand_id
1 'polypeptide(L)'
;AAPAHGGQGGTGTDSTNPAVAGQAGGQGGTGGQGGDAGQGGFGSTIGADGTAGDGGTGGVGGTGGNGADYTAAVAAGATGGTGGQGGAGGQGGTGGAAGNAFTGTAGTQGGGGQGGTGGTGGTGGQGGTGADSTNPAVAGQAGGQGGTGGQGGDAGQGGFGSTIGADGTAGDGGTGGVGGTGGNGADYTAAVAAGATGGTGGQGGAGGQGGTGGAAGNAFAGTAGTQGGGGQGGTGGTGGTAARVAPAPTAPTRRWRARPAARAAPVARVGMPARAASAPPSAPMAPPVTAAPAVWAAPAATEPTT
;
A
#
# COMPACT_ATOMS: atom_id res chain seq x y z
N ALA A 1 -15.14 33.27 41.94
CA ALA A 1 -15.31 33.21 40.47
C ALA A 1 -15.24 31.73 40.07
N ALA A 2 -15.92 31.32 38.99
CA ALA A 2 -15.68 29.98 38.44
C ALA A 2 -14.25 29.95 37.86
N PRO A 3 -13.47 28.89 38.11
CA PRO A 3 -12.11 28.81 37.58
C PRO A 3 -12.13 28.64 36.06
N ALA A 4 -11.20 29.30 35.37
CA ALA A 4 -11.11 29.25 33.91
C ALA A 4 -10.45 27.94 33.45
N HIS A 5 -11.02 27.27 32.46
CA HIS A 5 -10.38 26.12 31.82
C HIS A 5 -9.27 26.58 30.88
N GLY A 6 -8.20 25.79 30.79
CA GLY A 6 -7.14 26.00 29.80
C GLY A 6 -7.66 25.80 28.37
N GLY A 7 -7.20 26.64 27.45
CA GLY A 7 -7.57 26.55 26.03
C GLY A 7 -7.00 25.30 25.35
N GLN A 8 -7.61 24.86 24.25
CA GLN A 8 -7.06 23.79 23.43
C GLN A 8 -5.76 24.25 22.73
N GLY A 9 -4.78 23.35 22.62
CA GLY A 9 -3.59 23.59 21.81
C GLY A 9 -3.90 23.68 20.31
N GLY A 10 -3.15 24.50 19.58
CA GLY A 10 -3.36 24.67 18.13
C GLY A 10 -3.08 23.39 17.33
N THR A 11 -3.75 23.20 16.20
CA THR A 11 -3.47 22.10 15.27
C THR A 11 -2.11 22.30 14.60
N GLY A 12 -1.32 21.24 14.49
CA GLY A 12 -0.11 21.22 13.68
C GLY A 12 -0.44 21.41 12.20
N THR A 13 0.48 22.00 11.45
CA THR A 13 0.29 22.25 10.01
C THR A 13 0.46 20.97 9.21
N ASP A 14 -0.54 20.60 8.41
CA ASP A 14 -0.40 19.55 7.40
C ASP A 14 0.73 19.88 6.42
N SER A 15 1.47 18.85 5.98
CA SER A 15 2.48 19.03 4.93
C SER A 15 1.84 19.12 3.55
N THR A 16 2.25 20.12 2.76
CA THR A 16 1.54 20.56 1.55
C THR A 16 2.31 20.43 0.24
N ASN A 17 3.56 19.96 0.25
CA ASN A 17 4.36 19.78 -0.97
C ASN A 17 4.58 18.28 -1.30
N PRO A 18 3.70 17.67 -2.13
CA PRO A 18 3.76 16.25 -2.47
C PRO A 18 4.88 15.88 -3.46
N ALA A 19 5.67 16.86 -3.92
CA ALA A 19 6.82 16.63 -4.80
C ALA A 19 8.14 16.39 -4.03
N VAL A 20 8.14 16.58 -2.70
CA VAL A 20 9.29 16.27 -1.83
C VAL A 20 8.93 15.05 -0.98
N ALA A 21 9.73 13.99 -1.06
CA ALA A 21 9.49 12.76 -0.32
C ALA A 21 9.41 12.99 1.19
N GLY A 22 8.46 12.33 1.86
CA GLY A 22 8.49 12.19 3.31
C GLY A 22 8.23 13.46 4.14
N GLN A 23 7.61 14.52 3.59
CA GLN A 23 7.34 15.74 4.40
C GLN A 23 6.40 15.44 5.57
N ALA A 24 6.93 15.60 6.79
CA ALA A 24 6.19 15.31 8.01
C ALA A 24 5.20 16.42 8.38
N GLY A 25 4.03 16.04 8.92
CA GLY A 25 3.09 16.99 9.49
C GLY A 25 3.67 17.70 10.73
N GLY A 26 3.24 18.94 10.96
CA GLY A 26 3.66 19.74 12.10
C GLY A 26 3.15 19.17 13.43
N GLN A 27 3.86 19.46 14.53
CA GLN A 27 3.43 19.07 15.87
C GLN A 27 2.19 19.89 16.30
N GLY A 28 1.26 19.26 17.02
CA GLY A 28 0.19 19.95 17.72
C GLY A 28 0.72 20.82 18.87
N GLY A 29 0.13 22.00 19.05
CA GLY A 29 0.47 22.91 20.15
C GLY A 29 0.05 22.36 21.51
N THR A 30 0.69 22.82 22.58
CA THR A 30 0.32 22.42 23.95
C THR A 30 -1.02 23.02 24.37
N GLY A 31 -1.81 22.27 25.16
CA GLY A 31 -2.98 22.81 25.84
C GLY A 31 -2.60 23.93 26.81
N GLY A 32 -3.45 24.94 26.93
CA GLY A 32 -3.26 26.06 27.85
C GLY A 32 -3.37 25.62 29.31
N GLN A 33 -2.78 26.39 30.22
CA GLN A 33 -2.92 26.15 31.65
C GLN A 33 -4.34 26.47 32.13
N GLY A 34 -4.83 25.71 33.10
CA GLY A 34 -6.04 26.08 33.84
C GLY A 34 -5.80 27.34 34.69
N GLY A 35 -6.81 28.19 34.80
CA GLY A 35 -6.72 29.42 35.58
C GLY A 35 -6.66 29.15 37.08
N ASP A 36 -5.76 29.84 37.77
CA ASP A 36 -5.65 29.77 39.23
C ASP A 36 -6.93 30.26 39.93
N ALA A 37 -7.18 29.71 41.10
CA ALA A 37 -8.37 30.05 41.87
C ALA A 37 -8.26 31.39 42.63
N GLY A 38 -9.43 31.96 42.95
CA GLY A 38 -9.52 33.07 43.90
C GLY A 38 -9.25 32.63 45.35
N GLN A 39 -8.56 33.49 46.10
CA GLN A 39 -8.33 33.29 47.54
C GLN A 39 -9.63 33.37 48.36
N GLY A 40 -9.68 32.64 49.48
CA GLY A 40 -10.74 32.75 50.47
C GLY A 40 -10.64 34.06 51.26
N GLY A 41 -11.77 34.71 51.50
CA GLY A 41 -11.84 35.92 52.33
C GLY A 41 -11.90 35.60 53.83
N PHE A 42 -11.32 36.45 54.66
CA PHE A 42 -11.43 36.37 56.11
C PHE A 42 -12.90 36.49 56.57
N GLY A 43 -13.33 35.62 57.49
CA GLY A 43 -14.58 35.82 58.22
C GLY A 43 -14.53 37.10 59.05
N SER A 44 -15.66 37.83 59.15
CA SER A 44 -15.81 38.82 60.22
C SER A 44 -15.95 38.09 61.57
N THR A 45 -15.73 38.76 62.69
CA THR A 45 -15.68 38.17 64.06
C THR A 45 -16.94 37.39 64.51
N ILE A 46 -18.00 37.34 63.70
CA ILE A 46 -19.26 36.61 63.94
C ILE A 46 -19.60 35.64 62.77
N GLY A 47 -18.92 35.73 61.62
CA GLY A 47 -19.16 34.91 60.44
C GLY A 47 -18.19 33.73 60.32
N ALA A 48 -18.60 32.69 59.59
CA ALA A 48 -17.72 31.58 59.22
C ALA A 48 -16.63 32.03 58.23
N ASP A 49 -15.46 31.38 58.28
CA ASP A 49 -14.35 31.65 57.37
C ASP A 49 -14.69 31.30 55.92
N GLY A 50 -14.16 32.09 54.98
CA GLY A 50 -14.41 31.90 53.55
C GLY A 50 -13.72 30.66 52.98
N THR A 51 -14.44 29.91 52.16
CA THR A 51 -13.86 28.87 51.31
C THR A 51 -13.08 29.51 50.17
N ALA A 52 -11.85 29.04 49.91
CA ALA A 52 -11.14 29.42 48.70
C ALA A 52 -11.66 28.64 47.48
N GLY A 53 -11.39 29.15 46.27
CA GLY A 53 -11.82 28.47 45.04
C GLY A 53 -10.94 27.27 44.67
N ASP A 54 -11.50 26.36 43.89
CA ASP A 54 -10.75 25.34 43.16
C ASP A 54 -10.04 25.92 41.93
N GLY A 55 -8.89 25.35 41.56
CA GLY A 55 -8.16 25.70 40.34
C GLY A 55 -8.82 25.15 39.08
N GLY A 56 -8.58 25.80 37.94
CA GLY A 56 -9.17 25.42 36.65
C GLY A 56 -8.49 24.20 36.03
N THR A 57 -9.22 23.42 35.23
CA THR A 57 -8.60 22.29 34.54
C THR A 57 -7.65 22.76 33.44
N GLY A 58 -6.56 22.03 33.22
CA GLY A 58 -5.69 22.22 32.06
C GLY A 58 -6.42 21.95 30.74
N GLY A 59 -5.96 22.60 29.67
CA GLY A 59 -6.52 22.47 28.33
C GLY A 59 -6.02 21.22 27.60
N VAL A 60 -6.78 20.78 26.60
CA VAL A 60 -6.41 19.61 25.78
C VAL A 60 -5.30 19.97 24.79
N GLY A 61 -4.34 19.06 24.58
CA GLY A 61 -3.30 19.21 23.56
C GLY A 61 -3.87 19.31 22.14
N GLY A 62 -3.18 20.03 21.27
CA GLY A 62 -3.55 20.18 19.87
C GLY A 62 -3.28 18.91 19.05
N THR A 63 -4.00 18.74 17.94
CA THR A 63 -3.74 17.61 17.03
C THR A 63 -2.46 17.85 16.24
N GLY A 64 -1.68 16.81 15.95
CA GLY A 64 -0.62 16.87 14.95
C GLY A 64 -1.20 17.03 13.55
N GLY A 65 -0.45 17.67 12.65
CA GLY A 65 -0.80 17.78 11.24
C GLY A 65 -0.53 16.47 10.50
N ASN A 66 -1.17 16.29 9.35
CA ASN A 66 -1.01 15.10 8.52
C ASN A 66 0.28 15.16 7.68
N GLY A 67 0.86 13.99 7.42
CA GLY A 67 1.98 13.83 6.48
C GLY A 67 1.53 13.98 5.03
N ALA A 68 2.40 14.49 4.15
CA ALA A 68 2.06 14.70 2.74
C ALA A 68 1.97 13.38 1.96
N ASP A 69 1.02 13.28 1.03
CA ASP A 69 1.01 12.23 0.01
C ASP A 69 2.23 12.35 -0.91
N TYR A 70 2.77 11.21 -1.39
CA TYR A 70 3.77 11.22 -2.46
C TYR A 70 3.09 11.12 -3.83
N THR A 71 3.07 12.21 -4.61
CA THR A 71 2.39 12.22 -5.93
C THR A 71 3.34 12.44 -7.11
N ALA A 72 4.65 12.51 -6.89
CA ALA A 72 5.61 12.68 -7.97
C ALA A 72 5.74 11.39 -8.82
N ALA A 73 5.87 11.56 -10.14
CA ALA A 73 6.14 10.45 -11.04
C ALA A 73 7.58 9.93 -10.85
N VAL A 74 7.74 8.61 -10.82
CA VAL A 74 9.06 7.95 -10.73
C VAL A 74 9.46 7.33 -12.08
N ALA A 75 10.75 7.04 -12.23
CA ALA A 75 11.29 6.46 -13.47
C ALA A 75 10.69 5.08 -13.79
N ALA A 76 10.81 4.65 -15.06
CA ALA A 76 10.22 3.39 -15.51
C ALA A 76 10.69 2.18 -14.67
N GLY A 77 9.75 1.38 -14.19
CA GLY A 77 10.03 0.25 -13.29
C GLY A 77 10.51 0.60 -11.87
N ALA A 78 10.65 1.88 -11.51
CA ALA A 78 11.13 2.29 -10.20
C ALA A 78 10.03 2.23 -9.13
N THR A 79 10.43 2.03 -7.87
CA THR A 79 9.53 2.08 -6.71
C THR A 79 9.01 3.50 -6.49
N GLY A 80 7.72 3.64 -6.17
CA GLY A 80 7.12 4.92 -5.76
C GLY A 80 7.74 5.47 -4.46
N GLY A 81 7.68 6.79 -4.26
CA GLY A 81 8.22 7.41 -3.04
C GLY A 81 7.37 7.15 -1.79
N THR A 82 7.98 7.26 -0.62
CA THR A 82 7.29 7.09 0.67
C THR A 82 6.46 8.34 1.02
N GLY A 83 5.27 8.12 1.57
CA GLY A 83 4.43 9.18 2.12
C GLY A 83 5.05 9.87 3.35
N GLY A 84 4.60 11.09 3.64
CA GLY A 84 5.04 11.89 4.78
C GLY A 84 4.60 11.32 6.12
N GLN A 85 5.41 11.52 7.16
CA GLN A 85 5.02 11.10 8.52
C GLN A 85 3.92 12.02 9.09
N GLY A 86 2.98 11.48 9.85
CA GLY A 86 2.08 12.30 10.67
C GLY A 86 2.83 13.04 11.79
N GLY A 87 2.41 14.27 12.09
CA GLY A 87 2.96 15.06 13.20
C GLY A 87 2.49 14.56 14.56
N ALA A 88 3.31 14.69 15.60
CA ALA A 88 2.90 14.29 16.95
C ALA A 88 1.84 15.22 17.54
N GLY A 89 0.95 14.66 18.37
CA GLY A 89 0.00 15.43 19.17
C GLY A 89 0.70 16.32 20.21
N GLY A 90 0.06 17.44 20.56
CA GLY A 90 0.54 18.36 21.59
C GLY A 90 0.32 17.84 23.01
N GLN A 91 1.12 18.30 23.98
CA GLN A 91 0.92 17.94 25.39
C GLN A 91 -0.35 18.60 25.96
N GLY A 92 -1.05 17.91 26.86
CA GLY A 92 -2.11 18.50 27.68
C GLY A 92 -1.57 19.53 28.67
N GLY A 93 -2.30 20.62 28.86
CA GLY A 93 -1.93 21.71 29.77
C GLY A 93 -2.04 21.30 31.25
N THR A 94 -1.30 22.00 32.12
CA THR A 94 -1.40 21.79 33.58
C THR A 94 -2.67 22.42 34.14
N GLY A 95 -3.28 21.80 35.16
CA GLY A 95 -4.35 22.43 35.93
C GLY A 95 -3.83 23.58 36.80
N GLY A 96 -4.69 24.58 37.03
CA GLY A 96 -4.41 25.77 37.83
C GLY A 96 -4.32 25.47 39.32
N ALA A 97 -3.64 26.35 40.06
CA ALA A 97 -3.42 26.21 41.49
C ALA A 97 -4.72 26.38 42.30
N ALA A 98 -4.77 25.65 43.42
CA ALA A 98 -5.79 25.81 44.45
C ALA A 98 -5.73 27.21 45.10
N GLY A 99 -6.89 27.74 45.50
CA GLY A 99 -6.95 28.98 46.23
C GLY A 99 -6.51 28.79 47.69
N ASN A 100 -5.70 29.73 48.20
CA ASN A 100 -5.37 29.77 49.62
C ASN A 100 -6.58 30.29 50.42
N ALA A 101 -6.92 29.59 51.51
CA ALA A 101 -8.07 29.91 52.37
C ALA A 101 -7.72 30.47 53.75
N PHE A 102 -6.43 30.66 54.06
CA PHE A 102 -5.96 31.09 55.38
C PHE A 102 -6.43 30.17 56.52
N THR A 103 -7.54 30.50 57.18
CA THR A 103 -8.15 29.69 58.26
C THR A 103 -9.38 28.88 57.80
N GLY A 104 -9.94 29.18 56.64
CA GLY A 104 -11.06 28.45 56.04
C GLY A 104 -10.65 27.22 55.23
N THR A 105 -11.61 26.61 54.54
CA THR A 105 -11.36 25.43 53.69
C THR A 105 -10.61 25.82 52.41
N ALA A 106 -9.40 25.27 52.24
CA ALA A 106 -8.61 25.40 51.02
C ALA A 106 -9.33 24.78 49.82
N GLY A 107 -9.14 25.38 48.63
CA GLY A 107 -9.60 24.79 47.39
C GLY A 107 -8.75 23.60 46.96
N THR A 108 -9.18 22.94 45.89
CA THR A 108 -8.44 21.84 45.24
C THR A 108 -7.67 22.34 44.02
N GLN A 109 -6.57 21.67 43.68
CA GLN A 109 -5.85 21.96 42.44
C GLN A 109 -6.69 21.48 41.25
N GLY A 110 -6.72 22.27 40.18
CA GLY A 110 -7.43 21.89 38.96
C GLY A 110 -6.86 20.63 38.32
N GLY A 111 -7.73 19.83 37.70
CA GLY A 111 -7.34 18.62 36.98
C GLY A 111 -6.42 18.91 35.79
N GLY A 112 -5.61 17.93 35.42
CA GLY A 112 -4.72 18.01 34.27
C GLY A 112 -5.46 17.95 32.93
N GLY A 113 -4.96 18.64 31.92
CA GLY A 113 -5.44 18.53 30.54
C GLY A 113 -4.96 17.25 29.85
N GLN A 114 -5.77 16.71 28.95
CA GLN A 114 -5.48 15.53 28.13
C GLN A 114 -4.47 15.86 27.02
N GLY A 115 -3.62 14.90 26.65
CA GLY A 115 -2.79 14.99 25.44
C GLY A 115 -3.60 15.07 24.14
N GLY A 116 -3.00 15.65 23.11
CA GLY A 116 -3.61 15.81 21.78
C GLY A 116 -3.40 14.61 20.86
N THR A 117 -4.17 14.56 19.77
CA THR A 117 -4.14 13.45 18.81
C THR A 117 -2.93 13.54 17.85
N GLY A 118 -2.26 12.44 17.54
CA GLY A 118 -1.27 12.38 16.46
C GLY A 118 -1.92 12.49 15.07
N GLY A 119 -1.26 13.18 14.13
CA GLY A 119 -1.71 13.30 12.74
C GLY A 119 -1.53 11.99 11.96
N THR A 120 -2.24 11.84 10.84
CA THR A 120 -2.13 10.63 10.01
C THR A 120 -0.88 10.65 9.13
N GLY A 121 -0.34 9.48 8.81
CA GLY A 121 0.67 9.35 7.75
C GLY A 121 0.07 9.61 6.36
N GLY A 122 0.88 10.17 5.45
CA GLY A 122 0.51 10.40 4.05
C GLY A 122 0.59 9.14 3.20
N THR A 123 -0.07 9.13 2.05
CA THR A 123 -0.09 7.96 1.15
C THR A 123 1.21 7.80 0.37
N GLY A 124 1.57 6.54 0.11
CA GLY A 124 2.73 6.17 -0.70
C GLY A 124 2.50 6.40 -2.19
N GLY A 125 3.58 6.64 -2.93
CA GLY A 125 3.55 6.98 -4.35
C GLY A 125 3.28 5.82 -5.28
N GLN A 126 2.81 6.14 -6.49
CA GLN A 126 2.66 5.13 -7.53
C GLN A 126 4.05 4.64 -8.02
N GLY A 127 4.19 3.33 -8.23
CA GLY A 127 5.34 2.74 -8.91
C GLY A 127 5.39 3.11 -10.38
N GLY A 128 6.60 3.20 -10.94
CA GLY A 128 6.80 3.60 -12.33
C GLY A 128 6.35 2.53 -13.33
N THR A 129 5.70 2.93 -14.41
CA THR A 129 5.34 2.03 -15.52
C THR A 129 6.59 1.36 -16.10
N GLY A 130 6.53 0.06 -16.34
CA GLY A 130 7.61 -0.69 -16.98
C GLY A 130 7.85 -0.24 -18.42
N ALA A 131 9.09 -0.33 -18.89
CA ALA A 131 9.43 0.14 -20.24
C ALA A 131 8.82 -0.76 -21.33
N ASP A 132 8.15 -0.15 -22.31
CA ASP A 132 7.70 -0.86 -23.52
C ASP A 132 8.90 -1.37 -24.32
N SER A 133 8.77 -2.58 -24.88
CA SER A 133 9.75 -3.12 -25.82
C SER A 133 9.45 -2.66 -27.24
N THR A 134 10.49 -2.22 -27.96
CA THR A 134 10.36 -1.44 -29.21
C THR A 134 11.16 -1.99 -30.38
N ASN A 135 11.83 -3.15 -30.26
CA ASN A 135 12.62 -3.73 -31.35
C ASN A 135 11.88 -4.89 -32.05
N PRO A 136 11.23 -4.66 -33.21
CA PRO A 136 10.41 -5.67 -33.86
C PRO A 136 11.21 -6.70 -34.68
N ALA A 137 12.54 -6.55 -34.79
CA ALA A 137 13.41 -7.48 -35.49
C ALA A 137 13.84 -8.68 -34.61
N VAL A 138 13.64 -8.59 -33.28
CA VAL A 138 13.97 -9.65 -32.33
C VAL A 138 12.67 -10.28 -31.81
N ALA A 139 12.48 -11.57 -32.08
CA ALA A 139 11.27 -12.29 -31.65
C ALA A 139 11.17 -12.33 -30.12
N GLY A 140 9.95 -12.17 -29.60
CA GLY A 140 9.64 -12.41 -28.19
C GLY A 140 10.17 -11.38 -27.18
N GLN A 141 10.62 -10.18 -27.57
CA GLN A 141 11.10 -9.20 -26.58
C GLN A 141 9.98 -8.71 -25.65
N ALA A 142 10.01 -9.15 -24.40
CA ALA A 142 9.01 -8.79 -23.40
C ALA A 142 9.13 -7.33 -22.95
N GLY A 143 8.00 -6.74 -22.55
CA GLY A 143 7.97 -5.45 -21.87
C GLY A 143 8.54 -5.53 -20.46
N GLY A 144 9.07 -4.41 -19.96
CA GLY A 144 9.62 -4.29 -18.62
C GLY A 144 8.56 -4.42 -17.53
N GLN A 145 8.98 -4.86 -16.34
CA GLN A 145 8.09 -4.94 -15.17
C GLN A 145 7.71 -3.53 -14.66
N GLY A 146 6.47 -3.36 -14.20
CA GLY A 146 6.09 -2.20 -13.40
C GLY A 146 6.78 -2.17 -12.03
N GLY A 147 7.14 -0.97 -11.57
CA GLY A 147 7.78 -0.75 -10.28
C GLY A 147 6.81 -0.90 -9.12
N THR A 148 7.31 -1.17 -7.91
CA THR A 148 6.42 -1.31 -6.74
C THR A 148 5.84 0.03 -6.31
N GLY A 149 4.66 0.03 -5.70
CA GLY A 149 4.16 1.20 -4.99
C GLY A 149 5.09 1.58 -3.83
N GLY A 150 5.11 2.86 -3.48
CA GLY A 150 5.85 3.39 -2.34
C GLY A 150 5.17 3.08 -1.01
N GLN A 151 5.92 3.12 0.08
CA GLN A 151 5.37 2.90 1.42
C GLN A 151 4.46 4.07 1.84
N GLY A 152 3.36 3.80 2.56
CA GLY A 152 2.64 4.85 3.29
C GLY A 152 3.50 5.42 4.41
N GLY A 153 3.37 6.72 4.69
CA GLY A 153 4.07 7.36 5.79
C GLY A 153 3.59 6.85 7.14
N ASP A 154 4.49 6.80 8.12
CA ASP A 154 4.11 6.41 9.49
C ASP A 154 3.27 7.50 10.16
N ALA A 155 2.47 7.13 11.15
CA ALA A 155 1.64 8.08 11.86
C ALA A 155 2.40 9.00 12.83
N GLY A 156 1.69 10.03 13.30
CA GLY A 156 2.07 10.81 14.46
C GLY A 156 1.79 10.12 15.79
N GLN A 157 2.66 10.37 16.76
CA GLN A 157 2.48 9.88 18.14
C GLN A 157 1.33 10.63 18.83
N GLY A 158 0.66 9.99 19.78
CA GLY A 158 -0.23 10.70 20.72
C GLY A 158 0.58 11.68 21.58
N GLY A 159 -0.01 12.82 21.91
CA GLY A 159 0.59 13.76 22.86
C GLY A 159 0.46 13.25 24.30
N PHE A 160 1.39 13.59 25.18
CA PHE A 160 1.27 13.22 26.59
C PHE A 160 0.16 14.01 27.31
N GLY A 161 -0.48 13.39 28.29
CA GLY A 161 -1.22 14.11 29.31
C GLY A 161 -0.31 15.00 30.17
N SER A 162 -0.93 15.85 30.99
CA SER A 162 -0.27 16.34 32.21
C SER A 162 -0.47 15.32 33.35
N THR A 163 0.17 15.50 34.52
CA THR A 163 0.22 14.50 35.62
C THR A 163 -1.13 13.93 36.09
N ILE A 164 -2.26 14.59 35.80
CA ILE A 164 -3.62 14.16 36.15
C ILE A 164 -4.50 13.98 34.88
N GLY A 165 -4.03 14.40 33.71
CA GLY A 165 -4.73 14.24 32.43
C GLY A 165 -4.31 12.95 31.72
N ALA A 166 -5.21 12.36 30.94
CA ALA A 166 -4.90 11.17 30.14
C ALA A 166 -4.00 11.51 28.94
N ASP A 167 -3.30 10.51 28.42
CA ASP A 167 -2.58 10.63 27.15
C ASP A 167 -3.53 10.80 25.97
N GLY A 168 -3.01 11.41 24.90
CA GLY A 168 -3.69 11.63 23.64
C GLY A 168 -3.75 10.37 22.77
N THR A 169 -4.59 10.41 21.75
CA THR A 169 -4.70 9.29 20.81
C THR A 169 -3.58 9.36 19.78
N ALA A 170 -3.04 8.22 19.36
CA ALA A 170 -2.12 8.19 18.23
C ALA A 170 -2.85 8.41 16.89
N GLY A 171 -2.09 8.76 15.86
CA GLY A 171 -2.59 8.82 14.49
C GLY A 171 -2.58 7.46 13.79
N ASP A 172 -3.29 7.38 12.66
CA ASP A 172 -3.28 6.23 11.75
C ASP A 172 -2.13 6.31 10.73
N GLY A 173 -1.58 5.15 10.37
CA GLY A 173 -0.55 5.05 9.33
C GLY A 173 -1.12 5.29 7.94
N GLY A 174 -0.34 5.91 7.06
CA GLY A 174 -0.75 6.21 5.68
C GLY A 174 -0.86 4.95 4.81
N THR A 175 -1.68 4.97 3.77
CA THR A 175 -1.83 3.81 2.87
C THR A 175 -0.64 3.65 1.94
N GLY A 176 -0.27 2.41 1.63
CA GLY A 176 0.72 2.11 0.60
C GLY A 176 0.29 2.56 -0.80
N GLY A 177 1.25 2.91 -1.63
CA GLY A 177 1.03 3.37 -3.00
C GLY A 177 0.69 2.26 -3.98
N VAL A 178 0.13 2.64 -5.13
CA VAL A 178 -0.27 1.69 -6.18
C VAL A 178 0.95 1.21 -6.99
N GLY A 179 0.99 -0.06 -7.36
CA GLY A 179 2.04 -0.61 -8.24
C GLY A 179 1.98 -0.03 -9.65
N GLY A 180 3.15 0.12 -10.28
CA GLY A 180 3.28 0.57 -11.66
C GLY A 180 2.72 -0.44 -12.65
N THR A 181 2.24 0.03 -13.80
CA THR A 181 1.78 -0.87 -14.88
C THR A 181 2.97 -1.56 -15.53
N GLY A 182 2.82 -2.79 -16.02
CA GLY A 182 3.83 -3.43 -16.86
C GLY A 182 3.93 -2.75 -18.23
N GLY A 183 5.12 -2.78 -18.83
CA GLY A 183 5.34 -2.31 -20.20
C GLY A 183 4.84 -3.31 -21.24
N ASN A 184 4.56 -2.85 -22.45
CA ASN A 184 4.10 -3.68 -23.56
C ASN A 184 5.25 -4.49 -24.20
N GLY A 185 4.94 -5.71 -24.67
CA GLY A 185 5.86 -6.51 -25.47
C GLY A 185 5.93 -6.05 -26.93
N ALA A 186 7.08 -6.24 -27.58
CA ALA A 186 7.28 -5.79 -28.96
C ALA A 186 6.48 -6.64 -29.97
N ASP A 187 5.86 -6.00 -30.96
CA ASP A 187 5.38 -6.68 -32.17
C ASP A 187 6.55 -7.33 -32.92
N TYR A 188 6.40 -8.57 -33.39
CA TYR A 188 7.38 -9.18 -34.30
C TYR A 188 6.91 -9.01 -35.75
N THR A 189 7.66 -8.27 -36.56
CA THR A 189 7.23 -7.87 -37.92
C THR A 189 8.10 -8.41 -39.05
N ALA A 190 9.18 -9.14 -38.73
CA ALA A 190 10.09 -9.66 -39.75
C ALA A 190 9.42 -10.66 -40.70
N ALA A 191 9.67 -10.51 -42.00
CA ALA A 191 9.11 -11.37 -43.03
C ALA A 191 9.66 -12.80 -42.93
N VAL A 192 8.74 -13.77 -42.88
CA VAL A 192 9.05 -15.19 -42.69
C VAL A 192 8.97 -15.91 -44.04
N ALA A 193 9.92 -16.81 -44.32
CA ALA A 193 9.89 -17.61 -45.55
C ALA A 193 8.62 -18.48 -45.61
N ALA A 194 8.07 -18.67 -46.83
CA ALA A 194 6.88 -19.47 -47.04
C ALA A 194 7.02 -20.90 -46.48
N GLY A 195 6.16 -21.27 -45.54
CA GLY A 195 6.17 -22.58 -44.86
C GLY A 195 7.01 -22.64 -43.57
N ALA A 196 7.70 -21.56 -43.18
CA ALA A 196 8.34 -21.47 -41.87
C ALA A 196 7.40 -20.84 -40.82
N THR A 197 7.52 -21.28 -39.57
CA THR A 197 6.78 -20.70 -38.43
C THR A 197 7.27 -19.27 -38.19
N GLY A 198 6.33 -18.31 -38.14
CA GLY A 198 6.65 -16.93 -37.81
C GLY A 198 7.04 -16.75 -36.34
N GLY A 199 7.93 -15.79 -36.07
CA GLY A 199 8.29 -15.42 -34.71
C GLY A 199 7.10 -14.83 -33.96
N THR A 200 7.05 -15.10 -32.65
CA THR A 200 6.05 -14.55 -31.74
C THR A 200 6.40 -13.11 -31.37
N GLY A 201 5.38 -12.29 -31.16
CA GLY A 201 5.54 -11.02 -30.45
C GLY A 201 5.99 -11.25 -29.00
N GLY A 202 6.47 -10.19 -28.36
CA GLY A 202 6.88 -10.18 -26.97
C GLY A 202 5.72 -10.32 -26.00
N GLN A 203 6.00 -10.83 -24.80
CA GLN A 203 5.01 -10.80 -23.72
C GLN A 203 4.92 -9.41 -23.10
N GLY A 204 3.75 -9.03 -22.57
CA GLY A 204 3.64 -7.86 -21.71
C GLY A 204 4.41 -8.10 -20.41
N GLY A 205 5.04 -7.06 -19.88
CA GLY A 205 5.65 -7.09 -18.56
C GLY A 205 4.61 -7.26 -17.46
N ALA A 206 5.00 -7.87 -16.33
CA ALA A 206 4.12 -7.92 -15.17
C ALA A 206 3.92 -6.52 -14.56
N GLY A 207 2.76 -6.29 -13.94
CA GLY A 207 2.54 -5.12 -13.10
C GLY A 207 3.36 -5.19 -11.81
N GLY A 208 3.67 -4.03 -11.24
CA GLY A 208 4.37 -3.95 -9.96
C GLY A 208 3.47 -4.31 -8.78
N GLN A 209 4.07 -4.69 -7.65
CA GLN A 209 3.32 -4.88 -6.41
C GLN A 209 2.86 -3.52 -5.84
N GLY A 210 1.80 -3.50 -5.05
CA GLY A 210 1.47 -2.32 -4.24
C GLY A 210 2.50 -2.12 -3.12
N GLY A 211 2.62 -0.90 -2.61
CA GLY A 211 3.47 -0.58 -1.47
C GLY A 211 2.86 -1.07 -0.15
N THR A 212 3.67 -1.16 0.90
CA THR A 212 3.17 -1.41 2.26
C THR A 212 2.57 -0.15 2.87
N GLY A 213 1.58 -0.29 3.76
CA GLY A 213 1.10 0.84 4.55
C GLY A 213 2.09 1.24 5.64
N GLY A 214 1.97 2.47 6.14
CA GLY A 214 2.77 3.00 7.23
C GLY A 214 2.36 2.44 8.60
N ALA A 215 3.27 2.57 9.57
CA ALA A 215 3.02 2.14 10.94
C ALA A 215 1.99 3.02 11.65
N ALA A 216 1.22 2.39 12.54
CA ALA A 216 0.39 3.08 13.53
C ALA A 216 1.25 3.92 14.48
N GLY A 217 0.69 5.01 15.02
CA GLY A 217 1.36 5.77 16.06
C GLY A 217 1.29 5.05 17.41
N ASN A 218 2.31 5.25 18.24
CA ASN A 218 2.30 4.91 19.66
C ASN A 218 1.48 5.97 20.43
N ALA A 219 0.57 5.51 21.28
CA ALA A 219 -0.31 6.36 22.07
C ALA A 219 0.06 6.41 23.56
N PHE A 220 1.17 5.77 23.96
CA PHE A 220 1.54 5.61 25.37
C PHE A 220 0.43 4.89 26.16
N ALA A 221 -0.21 5.54 27.13
CA ALA A 221 -1.38 4.99 27.83
C ALA A 221 -2.74 5.35 27.17
N GLY A 222 -2.71 6.13 26.08
CA GLY A 222 -3.89 6.55 25.31
C GLY A 222 -4.32 5.55 24.23
N THR A 223 -5.26 5.96 23.37
CA THR A 223 -5.79 5.10 22.30
C THR A 223 -4.80 4.98 21.14
N ALA A 224 -4.31 3.75 20.90
CA ALA A 224 -3.47 3.43 19.75
C ALA A 224 -4.16 3.70 18.41
N GLY A 225 -3.37 4.13 17.42
CA GLY A 225 -3.82 4.27 16.04
C GLY A 225 -3.83 2.92 15.31
N THR A 226 -4.26 2.93 14.06
CA THR A 226 -4.29 1.77 13.18
C THR A 226 -3.14 1.78 12.16
N GLN A 227 -2.71 0.59 11.74
CA GLN A 227 -1.71 0.47 10.69
C GLN A 227 -2.34 0.83 9.34
N GLY A 228 -1.60 1.55 8.50
CA GLY A 228 -2.05 1.88 7.15
C GLY A 228 -2.28 0.63 6.30
N GLY A 229 -3.30 0.68 5.43
CA GLY A 229 -3.54 -0.39 4.45
C GLY A 229 -2.42 -0.49 3.41
N GLY A 230 -2.15 -1.70 2.93
CA GLY A 230 -1.29 -1.88 1.75
C GLY A 230 -1.91 -1.31 0.48
N GLY A 231 -1.07 -0.90 -0.47
CA GLY A 231 -1.50 -0.40 -1.76
C GLY A 231 -1.92 -1.50 -2.74
N GLN A 232 -2.63 -1.11 -3.80
CA GLN A 232 -3.05 -2.03 -4.86
C GLN A 232 -1.88 -2.40 -5.78
N GLY A 233 -1.83 -3.66 -6.25
CA GLY A 233 -0.93 -4.05 -7.34
C GLY A 233 -1.27 -3.36 -8.67
N GLY A 234 -0.24 -3.09 -9.48
CA GLY A 234 -0.36 -2.56 -10.83
C GLY A 234 -0.81 -3.62 -11.85
N THR A 235 -1.33 -3.17 -12.99
CA THR A 235 -1.77 -4.06 -14.07
C THR A 235 -0.60 -4.55 -14.93
N GLY A 236 -0.70 -5.75 -15.50
CA GLY A 236 0.24 -6.20 -16.53
C GLY A 236 0.16 -5.36 -17.81
N GLY A 237 1.26 -5.31 -18.57
CA GLY A 237 1.31 -4.75 -19.91
C GLY A 237 0.71 -5.69 -20.96
N THR A 238 0.52 -5.20 -22.18
CA THR A 238 -0.04 -6.01 -23.28
C THR A 238 1.06 -6.78 -24.03
N GLY A 239 0.70 -7.94 -24.59
CA GLY A 239 1.60 -8.70 -25.45
C GLY A 239 1.63 -8.18 -26.89
N GLY A 240 2.80 -8.20 -27.51
CA GLY A 240 2.98 -7.86 -28.93
C GLY A 240 2.45 -8.94 -29.87
N THR A 241 2.14 -8.53 -31.10
CA THR A 241 1.61 -9.38 -32.16
C THR A 241 2.70 -10.19 -32.86
N ALA A 242 2.33 -11.35 -33.41
CA ALA A 242 3.24 -12.23 -34.15
C ALA A 242 3.27 -11.90 -35.65
N ALA A 243 4.38 -12.25 -36.32
CA ALA A 243 4.52 -11.99 -37.76
C ALA A 243 3.51 -12.83 -38.57
N ARG A 244 2.80 -12.17 -39.50
CA ARG A 244 1.94 -12.85 -40.47
C ARG A 244 2.81 -13.66 -41.44
N VAL A 245 2.67 -14.98 -41.41
CA VAL A 245 3.29 -15.88 -42.41
C VAL A 245 2.67 -15.59 -43.78
N ALA A 246 3.50 -15.30 -44.78
CA ALA A 246 3.04 -15.12 -46.14
C ALA A 246 2.45 -16.45 -46.67
N PRO A 247 1.27 -16.46 -47.32
CA PRO A 247 0.71 -17.67 -47.88
C PRO A 247 1.69 -18.26 -48.90
N ALA A 248 1.88 -19.58 -48.85
CA ALA A 248 2.80 -20.25 -49.77
C ALA A 248 2.40 -19.95 -51.22
N PRO A 249 3.37 -19.64 -52.11
CA PRO A 249 3.05 -19.32 -53.49
C PRO A 249 2.37 -20.53 -54.13
N THR A 250 1.09 -20.38 -54.47
CA THR A 250 0.33 -21.41 -55.20
C THR A 250 0.98 -21.59 -56.56
N ALA A 251 1.83 -22.62 -56.67
CA ALA A 251 2.48 -22.96 -57.92
C ALA A 251 1.41 -23.15 -59.01
N PRO A 252 1.51 -22.46 -60.16
CA PRO A 252 0.53 -22.63 -61.23
C PRO A 252 0.61 -24.10 -61.68
N THR A 253 -0.48 -24.83 -61.49
CA THR A 253 -0.57 -26.24 -61.90
C THR A 253 -0.45 -26.32 -63.42
N ARG A 254 0.77 -26.54 -63.89
CA ARG A 254 1.09 -26.68 -65.31
C ARG A 254 0.39 -27.94 -65.80
N ARG A 255 -0.81 -27.79 -66.36
CA ARG A 255 -1.64 -28.88 -66.89
C ARG A 255 -0.90 -29.54 -68.05
N TRP A 256 -0.07 -30.54 -67.74
CA TRP A 256 0.43 -31.48 -68.72
C TRP A 256 -0.77 -32.20 -69.34
N ARG A 257 -1.09 -31.85 -70.59
CA ARG A 257 -2.05 -32.63 -71.38
C ARG A 257 -1.41 -33.99 -71.64
N ALA A 258 -1.96 -35.03 -71.01
CA ALA A 258 -1.54 -36.40 -71.29
C ALA A 258 -1.75 -36.71 -72.77
N ARG A 259 -0.73 -37.27 -73.43
CA ARG A 259 -0.86 -37.85 -74.78
C ARG A 259 -1.67 -39.16 -74.65
N PRO A 260 -2.55 -39.49 -75.61
CA PRO A 260 -3.41 -40.67 -75.48
C PRO A 260 -2.58 -41.96 -75.47
N ALA A 261 -2.88 -42.85 -74.54
CA ALA A 261 -2.18 -44.13 -74.39
C ALA A 261 -2.52 -45.09 -75.54
N ALA A 262 -1.48 -45.71 -76.12
CA ALA A 262 -1.66 -46.81 -77.06
C ALA A 262 -2.10 -48.09 -76.34
N ARG A 263 -2.92 -48.90 -77.03
CA ARG A 263 -3.66 -50.03 -76.51
C ARG A 263 -2.79 -51.29 -76.43
N ALA A 264 -2.81 -52.02 -75.31
CA ALA A 264 -2.23 -53.36 -75.17
C ALA A 264 -3.24 -54.32 -74.51
N ALA A 265 -3.13 -55.61 -74.84
CA ALA A 265 -4.15 -56.65 -74.61
C ALA A 265 -3.95 -57.43 -73.29
N PRO A 266 -4.90 -58.29 -72.85
CA PRO A 266 -4.99 -58.75 -71.46
C PRO A 266 -4.23 -60.05 -71.16
N VAL A 267 -3.95 -60.28 -69.87
CA VAL A 267 -3.56 -61.59 -69.30
C VAL A 267 -4.40 -61.84 -68.06
N ALA A 268 -4.76 -63.10 -67.79
CA ALA A 268 -5.89 -63.46 -66.91
C ALA A 268 -5.50 -63.96 -65.50
N ARG A 269 -6.26 -63.47 -64.50
CA ARG A 269 -6.84 -64.15 -63.31
C ARG A 269 -6.00 -65.17 -62.50
N VAL A 270 -5.67 -64.77 -61.25
CA VAL A 270 -5.82 -65.49 -59.95
C VAL A 270 -5.99 -64.41 -58.85
N GLY A 271 -6.71 -64.54 -57.72
CA GLY A 271 -7.67 -65.58 -57.31
C GLY A 271 -8.13 -65.60 -55.82
N MET A 272 -8.67 -64.48 -55.28
CA MET A 272 -9.33 -64.36 -53.93
C MET A 272 -8.45 -64.49 -52.65
N PRO A 273 -8.95 -64.13 -51.44
CA PRO A 273 -10.17 -63.39 -51.07
C PRO A 273 -9.91 -62.09 -50.26
N ALA A 274 -10.97 -61.28 -50.07
CA ALA A 274 -10.94 -60.10 -49.21
C ALA A 274 -11.13 -60.45 -47.72
N ARG A 275 -10.53 -59.66 -46.81
CA ARG A 275 -10.84 -59.67 -45.37
C ARG A 275 -11.03 -58.24 -44.86
N ALA A 276 -12.24 -57.93 -44.39
CA ALA A 276 -12.56 -56.66 -43.74
C ALA A 276 -12.29 -56.76 -42.22
N ALA A 277 -11.68 -55.71 -41.66
CA ALA A 277 -11.55 -55.43 -40.22
C ALA A 277 -11.11 -53.95 -40.10
N SER A 278 -12.04 -53.01 -39.86
CA SER A 278 -12.44 -52.52 -38.53
C SER A 278 -11.39 -51.62 -37.87
N ALA A 279 -11.70 -50.31 -37.76
CA ALA A 279 -10.84 -49.31 -37.13
C ALA A 279 -10.83 -49.43 -35.59
N PRO A 280 -9.72 -49.12 -34.91
CA PRO A 280 -9.68 -49.02 -33.45
C PRO A 280 -10.22 -47.66 -32.94
N PRO A 281 -10.91 -47.62 -31.79
CA PRO A 281 -11.45 -46.39 -31.20
C PRO A 281 -10.45 -45.62 -30.33
N SER A 282 -10.83 -44.38 -30.00
CA SER A 282 -10.07 -43.39 -29.21
C SER A 282 -9.68 -43.84 -27.80
N ALA A 283 -8.50 -43.43 -27.34
CA ALA A 283 -8.04 -43.64 -25.97
C ALA A 283 -8.61 -42.58 -24.99
N PRO A 284 -9.00 -42.97 -23.75
CA PRO A 284 -9.43 -42.03 -22.71
C PRO A 284 -8.27 -41.43 -21.91
N MET A 285 -8.53 -40.27 -21.31
CA MET A 285 -7.59 -39.47 -20.50
C MET A 285 -7.20 -40.15 -19.17
N ALA A 286 -5.98 -39.85 -18.70
CA ALA A 286 -5.52 -40.22 -17.36
C ALA A 286 -6.03 -39.24 -16.28
N PRO A 287 -6.35 -39.71 -15.05
CA PRO A 287 -6.70 -38.85 -13.92
C PRO A 287 -5.47 -38.23 -13.23
N PRO A 288 -5.63 -37.15 -12.44
CA PRO A 288 -4.53 -36.39 -11.85
C PRO A 288 -3.86 -37.09 -10.66
N VAL A 289 -2.57 -36.78 -10.45
CA VAL A 289 -1.76 -37.33 -9.35
C VAL A 289 -2.06 -36.60 -8.05
N THR A 290 -2.36 -37.34 -6.98
CA THR A 290 -2.58 -36.78 -5.63
C THR A 290 -1.25 -36.38 -5.01
N ALA A 291 -1.10 -35.10 -4.62
CA ALA A 291 0.08 -34.63 -3.89
C ALA A 291 0.00 -35.03 -2.39
N ALA A 292 1.09 -35.59 -1.86
CA ALA A 292 1.23 -35.88 -0.44
C ALA A 292 1.71 -34.62 0.34
N PRO A 293 1.35 -34.46 1.63
CA PRO A 293 1.87 -33.36 2.45
C PRO A 293 3.33 -33.62 2.84
N ALA A 294 4.19 -32.62 2.65
CA ALA A 294 5.57 -32.66 3.10
C ALA A 294 5.65 -32.35 4.61
N VAL A 295 6.28 -33.24 5.37
CA VAL A 295 6.62 -33.01 6.78
C VAL A 295 7.91 -32.18 6.82
N TRP A 296 7.89 -31.01 7.47
CA TRP A 296 9.10 -30.28 7.81
C TRP A 296 9.30 -30.26 9.33
N ALA A 297 10.48 -30.68 9.77
CA ALA A 297 10.84 -30.76 11.19
C ALA A 297 11.33 -29.41 11.73
N ALA A 298 10.90 -29.04 12.93
CA ALA A 298 11.44 -27.89 13.65
C ALA A 298 12.84 -28.20 14.22
N PRO A 299 13.84 -27.32 14.08
CA PRO A 299 15.06 -27.38 14.88
C PRO A 299 14.84 -26.77 16.28
N ALA A 300 15.60 -27.29 17.25
CA ALA A 300 15.41 -27.11 18.69
C ALA A 300 15.57 -25.66 19.20
N ALA A 301 14.89 -25.38 20.32
CA ALA A 301 15.19 -24.24 21.17
C ALA A 301 16.55 -24.41 21.88
N THR A 302 17.31 -23.33 22.00
CA THR A 302 18.44 -23.21 22.92
C THR A 302 18.00 -22.54 24.21
N GLU A 303 18.15 -23.24 25.33
CA GLU A 303 17.97 -22.67 26.68
C GLU A 303 19.14 -21.74 27.08
N PRO A 304 18.95 -20.81 28.03
CA PRO A 304 19.97 -19.88 28.47
C PRO A 304 20.93 -20.48 29.50
N THR A 305 22.21 -20.07 29.46
CA THR A 305 23.18 -20.33 30.53
C THR A 305 23.52 -19.06 31.30
N THR A 306 23.18 -19.08 32.59
CA THR A 306 23.77 -18.31 33.73
C THR A 306 23.98 -16.81 33.55
#